data_AF-A0A3A0G2Z6-F1
#
_entry.id   AF-A0A3A0G2Z6-F1
#
_cell.length_a   1.000
_cell.length_b   1.000
_cell.length_c   1.000
_cell.angle_alpha   90.00
_cell.angle_beta   90.00
_cell.angle_gamma   90.00
#
_symmetry.space_group_name_H-M   'P 1'
#
loop_
_entity.id
_entity.type
_entity.pdbx_description
1 polymer ?
#
loop_
_entity_poly.entity_id
_entity_poly.type
_entity_poly.pdbx_seq_one_letter_code
_entity_poly.pdbx_strand_id
1 'polypeptide(L)'
;MDPQITFGYVESAMDYSAVLTLRKIAYSKAGKKHSGNRELDFADQFDKRSAIIVARYKRQIIGSVRVTVHTPGDLLYYGRFYEPKSSWHRS
;
A
#
# COMPACT_ATOMS: atom_id res chain seq x y z
N MET A 1 2.05 -9.53 -29.84
CA MET A 1 2.85 -8.75 -28.88
C MET A 1 2.74 -9.45 -27.54
N ASP A 2 3.87 -9.91 -27.00
CA ASP A 2 3.91 -10.40 -25.62
C ASP A 2 3.45 -9.29 -24.68
N PRO A 3 2.65 -9.61 -23.66
CA PRO A 3 2.04 -8.56 -22.88
C PRO A 3 3.07 -8.07 -21.85
N GLN A 4 3.75 -6.99 -22.22
CA GLN A 4 4.83 -6.39 -21.45
C GLN A 4 4.27 -5.66 -20.22
N ILE A 5 4.87 -5.94 -19.05
CA ILE A 5 4.66 -5.14 -17.85
C ILE A 5 5.59 -3.93 -17.95
N THR A 6 5.02 -2.74 -17.83
CA THR A 6 5.77 -1.47 -17.79
C THR A 6 5.75 -0.88 -16.39
N PHE A 7 6.83 -0.24 -15.98
CA PHE A 7 6.92 0.47 -14.72
C PHE A 7 6.91 1.98 -14.96
N GLY A 8 6.32 2.72 -14.02
CA GLY A 8 6.34 4.18 -14.03
C GLY A 8 5.92 4.73 -12.68
N TYR A 9 5.70 6.03 -12.59
CA TYR A 9 5.23 6.66 -11.36
C TYR A 9 3.70 6.85 -11.39
N VAL A 10 3.14 7.15 -10.21
CA VAL A 10 1.80 7.72 -10.08
C VAL A 10 1.84 9.14 -10.64
N GLU A 11 1.05 9.43 -11.66
CA GLU A 11 1.05 10.72 -12.36
C GLU A 11 -0.30 11.45 -12.23
N SER A 12 -1.32 10.78 -11.71
CA SER A 12 -2.67 11.32 -11.63
C SER A 12 -3.40 10.89 -10.36
N ALA A 13 -4.47 11.61 -10.02
CA ALA A 13 -5.39 11.21 -8.95
C ALA A 13 -6.04 9.84 -9.22
N MET A 14 -6.23 9.49 -10.49
CA MET A 14 -6.78 8.19 -10.90
C MET A 14 -5.79 7.05 -10.61
N ASP A 15 -4.51 7.25 -10.94
CA ASP A 15 -3.44 6.30 -10.59
C ASP A 15 -3.37 6.11 -9.06
N TYR A 16 -3.43 7.21 -8.31
CA TYR A 16 -3.37 7.16 -6.86
C TYR A 16 -4.57 6.42 -6.25
N SER A 17 -5.78 6.67 -6.76
CA SER A 17 -6.98 5.93 -6.36
C SER A 17 -6.82 4.43 -6.63
N ALA A 18 -6.31 4.04 -7.80
CA ALA A 18 -6.06 2.64 -8.12
C ALA A 18 -5.03 1.99 -7.18
N VAL A 19 -3.99 2.73 -6.78
CA VAL A 19 -3.03 2.27 -5.75
C VAL A 19 -3.71 2.04 -4.41
N LEU A 20 -4.60 2.93 -3.97
CA LEU A 20 -5.35 2.76 -2.71
C LEU A 20 -6.27 1.55 -2.76
N THR A 21 -6.95 1.30 -3.89
CA THR A 21 -7.73 0.08 -4.11
C THR A 21 -6.85 -1.18 -3.99
N LEU A 22 -5.67 -1.18 -4.62
CA LEU A 22 -4.73 -2.31 -4.54
C LEU A 22 -4.25 -2.55 -3.10
N ARG A 23 -3.94 -1.49 -2.34
CA ARG A 23 -3.56 -1.60 -0.92
C ARG A 23 -4.69 -2.16 -0.07
N LYS A 24 -5.92 -1.68 -0.28
CA LYS A 24 -7.11 -2.22 0.39
C LYS A 24 -7.22 -3.72 0.16
N ILE A 25 -7.17 -4.17 -1.10
CA ILE A 25 -7.23 -5.59 -1.45
C ILE A 25 -6.11 -6.38 -0.76
N ALA A 26 -4.87 -5.91 -0.86
CA ALA A 26 -3.70 -6.60 -0.31
C ALA A 26 -3.76 -6.72 1.22
N TYR A 27 -4.06 -5.63 1.93
CA TYR A 27 -4.08 -5.61 3.39
C TYR A 27 -5.31 -6.27 3.99
N SER A 28 -6.48 -6.20 3.33
CA SER A 28 -7.64 -6.99 3.73
C SER A 28 -7.38 -8.48 3.58
N LYS A 29 -6.77 -8.92 2.47
CA LYS A 29 -6.36 -10.33 2.28
C LYS A 29 -5.31 -10.77 3.32
N ALA A 30 -4.42 -9.88 3.73
CA ALA A 30 -3.41 -10.17 4.75
C ALA A 30 -3.95 -10.11 6.19
N GLY A 31 -5.24 -9.83 6.40
CA GLY A 31 -5.84 -9.68 7.73
C GLY A 31 -5.34 -8.47 8.52
N LYS A 32 -4.67 -7.50 7.86
CA LYS A 32 -4.08 -6.32 8.50
C LYS A 32 -5.10 -5.19 8.74
N LYS A 33 -6.21 -5.19 8.00
CA LYS A 33 -7.30 -4.19 8.10
C LYS A 33 -8.65 -4.82 7.74
N HIS A 34 -9.72 -4.40 8.41
CA HIS A 34 -11.09 -4.89 8.16
C HIS A 34 -11.63 -4.48 6.77
N SER A 35 -12.52 -5.29 6.22
CA SER A 35 -13.12 -5.12 4.88
C SER A 35 -14.05 -3.89 4.77
N GLY A 36 -14.55 -3.37 5.90
CA GLY A 36 -15.39 -2.16 5.97
C GLY A 36 -14.65 -0.85 5.71
N ASN A 37 -13.31 -0.87 5.69
CA ASN A 37 -12.52 0.33 5.47
C ASN A 37 -12.67 0.84 4.02
N ARG A 38 -12.81 2.15 3.86
CA ARG A 38 -12.79 2.85 2.57
C ARG A 38 -11.36 2.86 2.03
N GLU A 39 -11.21 3.04 0.72
CA GLU A 39 -9.88 3.08 0.07
C GLU A 39 -9.00 4.20 0.64
N LEU A 40 -9.60 5.34 0.96
CA LEU A 40 -8.93 6.48 1.60
C LEU A 40 -8.32 6.14 2.96
N ASP A 41 -8.85 5.13 3.67
CA ASP A 41 -8.28 4.67 4.95
C ASP A 41 -6.94 3.95 4.76
N PHE A 42 -6.52 3.70 3.51
CA PHE A 42 -5.23 3.11 3.15
C PHE A 42 -4.21 4.14 2.64
N ALA A 43 -4.61 5.42 2.61
CA ALA A 43 -3.68 6.54 2.52
C ALA A 43 -3.05 6.80 3.89
N ASP A 44 -1.83 7.33 3.89
CA ASP A 44 -1.19 7.81 5.11
C ASP A 44 -0.36 9.09 4.83
N GLN A 45 0.17 9.69 5.89
CA GLN A 45 0.99 10.90 5.78
C GLN A 45 2.29 10.69 5.00
N PHE A 46 2.78 9.45 4.90
CA PHE A 46 4.02 9.13 4.20
C PHE A 46 3.83 9.17 2.68
N ASP A 47 2.62 8.90 2.18
CA ASP A 47 2.33 8.96 0.74
C ASP A 47 2.71 10.32 0.13
N LYS A 48 2.50 11.43 0.84
CA LYS A 48 2.80 12.79 0.36
C LYS A 48 4.28 13.03 0.07
N ARG A 49 5.17 12.25 0.67
CA ARG A 49 6.63 12.39 0.54
C ARG A 49 7.30 11.15 -0.02
N SER A 50 6.50 10.24 -0.56
CA SER A 50 6.98 8.98 -1.12
C SER A 50 6.97 9.04 -2.65
N ALA A 51 7.97 8.42 -3.26
CA ALA A 51 7.85 8.02 -4.66
C ALA A 51 7.01 6.74 -4.73
N ILE A 52 5.87 6.81 -5.42
CA ILE A 52 5.01 5.64 -5.65
C ILE A 52 5.21 5.18 -7.09
N ILE A 53 5.81 4.00 -7.22
CA ILE A 53 6.07 3.33 -8.49
C ILE A 53 4.92 2.35 -8.73
N VAL A 54 4.43 2.27 -9.96
CA VAL A 54 3.34 1.39 -10.36
C VAL A 54 3.78 0.47 -11.51
N ALA A 55 3.32 -0.78 -11.46
CA ALA A 55 3.41 -1.73 -12.55
C ALA A 55 2.10 -1.70 -13.34
N ARG A 56 2.19 -1.53 -14.66
CA ARG A 56 1.05 -1.48 -15.59
C ARG A 56 1.08 -2.66 -16.55
N TYR A 57 -0.09 -3.27 -16.75
CA TYR A 57 -0.35 -4.31 -17.73
C TYR A 57 -1.58 -3.93 -18.54
N LYS A 58 -1.44 -3.79 -19.87
CA LYS A 58 -2.54 -3.34 -20.76
C LYS A 58 -3.28 -2.10 -20.23
N ARG A 59 -2.53 -1.07 -19.81
CA ARG A 59 -3.00 0.20 -19.21
C ARG A 59 -3.62 0.10 -17.81
N GLN A 60 -3.77 -1.09 -17.24
CA GLN A 60 -4.24 -1.29 -15.88
C GLN A 60 -3.08 -1.33 -14.90
N ILE A 61 -3.18 -0.61 -13.78
CA ILE A 61 -2.23 -0.75 -12.67
C ILE A 61 -2.52 -2.08 -11.96
N ILE A 62 -1.52 -2.95 -11.91
CA ILE A 62 -1.61 -4.29 -11.29
C ILE A 62 -0.77 -4.43 -10.02
N GLY A 63 0.09 -3.45 -9.74
CA GLY A 63 0.96 -3.46 -8.57
C GLY A 63 1.53 -2.08 -8.28
N SER A 64 1.98 -1.88 -7.04
CA SER A 64 2.67 -0.66 -6.63
C SER A 64 3.77 -0.95 -5.62
N VAL A 65 4.81 -0.13 -5.66
CA VAL A 65 5.90 -0.07 -4.68
C VAL A 65 5.98 1.37 -4.18
N ARG A 66 6.08 1.53 -2.86
CA ARG A 66 6.29 2.84 -2.23
C ARG A 66 7.72 2.94 -1.72
N VAL A 67 8.43 3.99 -2.12
CA VAL A 67 9.74 4.35 -1.60
C VAL A 67 9.60 5.63 -0.79
N THR A 68 9.93 5.55 0.49
CA THR A 68 9.86 6.69 1.42
C THR A 68 11.24 6.92 1.99
N VAL A 69 11.79 8.13 1.83
CA VAL A 69 13.02 8.51 2.54
C VAL A 69 12.64 8.90 3.96
N HIS A 70 13.29 8.27 4.93
CA HIS A 70 13.07 8.57 6.34
C HIS A 70 13.78 9.86 6.75
N THR A 71 13.10 10.65 7.59
CA THR A 71 13.62 11.87 8.21
C THR A 71 13.81 11.65 9.71
N PRO A 72 14.70 12.41 10.39
CA PRO A 72 14.99 12.24 11.82
C PRO A 72 13.83 12.38 12.83
N GLY A 73 12.60 12.64 12.39
CA GLY A 73 11.39 12.67 13.23
C GLY A 73 10.43 11.50 13.00
N ASP A 74 10.75 10.57 12.11
CA ASP A 74 9.86 9.45 11.83
C ASP A 74 9.92 8.41 12.93
N LEU A 75 8.77 8.16 13.56
CA LEU A 75 8.59 6.97 14.37
C LEU A 75 8.66 5.74 13.46
N LEU A 76 9.80 5.04 13.49
CA LEU A 76 9.95 3.69 12.95
C LEU A 76 9.19 2.71 13.85
N TYR A 77 7.86 2.77 13.84
CA TYR A 77 7.02 1.89 14.65
C TYR A 77 6.97 0.48 14.03
N TYR A 78 8.00 -0.33 14.30
CA TYR A 78 8.08 -1.73 13.88
C TYR A 78 7.08 -2.65 14.62
N GLY A 79 6.43 -2.18 15.70
CA GLY A 79 5.67 -3.01 16.64
C GLY A 79 4.24 -3.43 16.26
N ARG A 80 3.65 -2.96 15.15
CA ARG A 80 2.24 -3.31 14.80
C ARG A 80 2.06 -4.37 13.70
N PHE A 81 3.13 -4.76 13.01
CA PHE A 81 3.02 -5.71 11.89
C PHE A 81 3.55 -7.12 12.21
N TYR A 82 4.10 -7.32 13.40
CA TYR A 82 4.56 -8.60 13.94
C TYR A 82 4.13 -8.73 15.41
N GLU A 83 2.84 -8.87 15.68
CA GLU A 83 2.45 -9.65 16.85
C GLU A 83 2.38 -11.11 16.41
N PRO A 84 3.21 -12.01 16.96
CA PRO A 84 2.99 -13.45 16.81
C PRO A 84 1.58 -13.77 17.32
N LYS A 85 0.87 -14.68 16.65
CA LYS A 85 -0.49 -15.13 16.98
C LYS A 85 -0.64 -15.80 18.37
N SER A 86 0.25 -15.56 19.33
CA SER A 86 0.26 -16.23 20.64
C SER A 86 -0.50 -15.48 21.75
N SER A 87 -1.10 -14.31 21.49
CA SER A 87 -1.78 -13.52 22.53
C SER A 87 -3.32 -13.52 22.46
N TRP A 88 -3.96 -14.25 21.53
CA TRP A 88 -5.44 -14.28 21.40
C TRP A 88 -6.16 -15.20 22.40
N HIS A 89 -5.50 -15.62 23.48
CA HIS A 89 -6.12 -16.29 24.62
C HIS A 89 -5.64 -15.66 25.92
N ARG A 90 -6.34 -14.62 26.36
CA ARG A 90 -6.60 -14.29 27.78
C ARG A 90 -7.48 -13.05 27.83
N SER A 91 -8.79 -13.24 27.77
CA SER A 91 -9.77 -12.91 28.83
C SER A 91 -11.17 -13.23 28.32
#